data_AF-A0A974XKN7-F1
#
_entry.id   AF-A0A974XKN7-F1
#
_cell.length_a   1.000
_cell.length_b   1.000
_cell.length_c   1.000
_cell.angle_alpha   90.00
_cell.angle_beta   90.00
_cell.angle_gamma   90.00
#
_symmetry.space_group_name_H-M   'P 1'
#
loop_
_entity.id
_entity.type
_entity.pdbx_description
1 polymer ?
#
loop_
_entity_poly.entity_id
_entity_poly.type
_entity_poly.pdbx_seq_one_letter_code
_entity_poly.pdbx_strand_id
1 'polypeptide(L)'
;MQACPLCHHREAAFFHQDKKRSYFRCPRCELVFADVGSHLPPEAIRRRYGREPGGIKQKQLSQFLLPLLGELSKTTDARLQGLNYGRLLDASSLAIIEAAGHSLNQFDVYLAPRHDLLRCQYDFVSCFRVFEHFINPGREWELLVRLLKPGAFLAINTRLLQREDNFAKWHHKNNLAHVSFCSRATFEYLAAASGLGLLFAGNDLILMQKASGSDITRDLVSHLAD
;
A
#
# COMPACT_ATOMS: atom_id res chain seq x y z
N MET A 1 7.69 3.83 26.38
CA MET A 1 6.64 4.20 25.41
C MET A 1 7.30 4.64 24.13
N GLN A 2 6.82 4.17 22.98
CA GLN A 2 7.38 4.53 21.67
C GLN A 2 6.41 5.42 20.91
N ALA A 3 6.94 6.35 20.12
CA ALA A 3 6.12 7.11 19.18
C ALA A 3 5.68 6.21 18.02
N CYS A 4 4.40 6.24 17.68
CA CYS A 4 3.88 5.54 16.52
C CYS A 4 4.50 6.11 15.23
N PRO A 5 5.06 5.28 14.34
CA PRO A 5 5.69 5.75 13.10
C PRO A 5 4.67 6.14 12.01
N LEU A 6 3.38 5.97 12.27
CA LEU A 6 2.28 6.36 11.38
C LEU A 6 1.66 7.70 11.78
N CYS A 7 1.10 7.80 12.99
CA CYS A 7 0.35 8.97 13.43
C CYS A 7 1.10 9.83 14.46
N HIS A 8 2.34 9.49 14.80
CA HIS A 8 3.19 10.17 15.76
C HIS A 8 2.65 10.28 17.19
N HIS A 9 1.58 9.55 17.52
CA HIS A 9 1.09 9.43 18.89
C HIS A 9 2.18 8.81 19.78
N ARG A 10 2.44 9.43 20.94
CA ARG A 10 3.63 9.15 21.76
C ARG A 10 3.50 7.92 22.67
N GLU A 11 2.30 7.38 22.80
CA GLU A 11 1.97 6.36 23.79
C GLU A 11 1.63 5.02 23.13
N ALA A 12 2.45 4.56 22.19
CA ALA A 12 2.31 3.18 21.72
C ALA A 12 2.64 2.21 22.87
N ALA A 13 1.71 1.29 23.12
CA ALA A 13 1.81 0.29 24.18
C ALA A 13 2.57 -0.94 23.69
N PHE A 14 3.23 -1.64 24.61
CA PHE A 14 3.75 -2.97 24.33
C PHE A 14 2.61 -3.91 23.90
N PHE A 15 2.81 -4.66 22.83
CA PHE A 15 1.77 -5.53 22.27
C PHE A 15 2.18 -7.00 22.30
N HIS A 16 3.40 -7.31 21.86
CA HIS A 16 3.89 -8.68 21.82
C HIS A 16 5.42 -8.71 21.76
N GLN A 17 6.01 -9.85 22.12
CA GLN A 17 7.43 -10.11 21.90
C GLN A 17 7.60 -11.55 21.43
N ASP A 18 8.39 -11.73 20.36
CA ASP A 18 8.89 -13.04 19.95
C ASP A 18 10.38 -13.18 20.27
N LYS A 19 11.01 -14.29 19.88
CA LYS A 19 12.44 -14.55 20.15
C LYS A 19 13.40 -13.53 19.52
N LYS A 20 12.93 -12.73 18.55
CA LYS A 20 13.73 -11.82 17.74
C LYS A 20 13.40 -10.36 17.99
N ARG A 21 12.12 -10.02 18.24
CA ARG A 21 11.64 -8.63 18.21
C ARG A 21 10.50 -8.38 19.20
N SER A 22 10.45 -7.15 19.69
CA SER A 22 9.29 -6.58 20.36
C SER A 22 8.40 -5.84 19.36
N TYR A 23 7.10 -5.83 19.64
CA TYR A 23 6.08 -5.18 18.84
C TYR A 23 5.26 -4.27 19.73
N PHE A 24 4.88 -3.12 19.20
CA PHE A 24 4.09 -2.10 19.86
C PHE A 24 2.83 -1.83 19.07
N ARG A 25 1.76 -1.44 19.76
CA ARG A 25 0.50 -1.04 19.15
C ARG A 25 0.17 0.39 19.53
N CYS A 26 -0.21 1.17 18.53
CA CYS A 26 -0.71 2.51 18.76
C CYS A 26 -2.20 2.47 19.14
N PRO A 27 -2.61 3.05 20.29
CA PRO A 27 -4.03 3.12 20.68
C PRO A 27 -4.86 4.12 19.85
N ARG A 28 -4.21 4.90 18.98
CA ARG A 28 -4.88 5.93 18.15
C ARG A 28 -5.21 5.45 16.75
N CYS A 29 -4.23 4.86 16.06
CA CYS A 29 -4.39 4.41 14.68
C CYS A 29 -4.31 2.88 14.55
N GLU A 30 -4.25 2.15 15.66
CA GLU A 30 -4.30 0.69 15.70
C GLU A 30 -3.15 -0.02 14.97
N LEU A 31 -2.15 0.72 14.49
CA LEU A 31 -0.97 0.14 13.85
C LEU A 31 -0.18 -0.67 14.88
N VAL A 32 0.11 -1.92 14.53
CA VAL A 32 1.14 -2.71 15.19
C VAL A 32 2.45 -2.53 14.43
N PHE A 33 3.55 -2.24 15.11
CA PHE A 33 4.86 -2.05 14.49
C PHE A 33 5.99 -2.69 15.30
N ALA A 34 7.03 -3.14 14.60
CA ALA A 34 8.21 -3.73 15.21
C ALA A 34 9.15 -2.66 15.77
N ASP A 35 9.83 -2.99 16.88
CA ASP A 35 10.86 -2.16 17.48
C ASP A 35 11.92 -1.71 16.46
N VAL A 36 12.26 -0.42 16.45
CA VAL A 36 13.21 0.17 15.49
C VAL A 36 14.60 -0.49 15.56
N GLY A 37 15.04 -0.91 16.76
CA GLY A 37 16.33 -1.59 16.94
C GLY A 37 16.39 -2.98 16.28
N SER A 38 15.25 -3.52 15.85
CA SER A 38 15.16 -4.81 15.15
C SER A 38 15.04 -4.72 13.63
N HIS A 39 15.01 -3.50 13.08
CA HIS A 39 14.86 -3.31 11.63
C HIS A 39 16.12 -3.76 10.91
N LEU A 40 15.94 -4.44 9.77
CA LEU A 40 17.07 -4.81 8.92
C LEU A 40 17.66 -3.54 8.30
N PRO A 41 18.99 -3.44 8.19
CA PRO A 41 19.60 -2.30 7.55
C PRO A 41 19.32 -2.31 6.02
N PRO A 42 19.31 -1.14 5.35
CA PRO A 42 18.89 -1.03 3.95
C PRO A 42 19.62 -1.97 2.99
N GLU A 43 20.92 -2.21 3.19
CA GLU A 43 21.71 -3.12 2.36
C GLU A 43 21.26 -4.59 2.51
N ALA A 44 20.81 -5.01 3.69
CA ALA A 44 20.28 -6.35 3.91
C ALA A 44 18.91 -6.52 3.22
N ILE A 45 18.05 -5.49 3.27
CA ILE A 45 16.78 -5.45 2.53
C ILE A 45 17.06 -5.52 1.03
N ARG A 46 17.95 -4.67 0.50
CA ARG A 46 18.30 -4.64 -0.92
C ARG A 46 18.86 -5.98 -1.40
N ARG A 47 19.74 -6.62 -0.63
CA ARG A 47 20.29 -7.94 -0.99
C ARG A 47 19.20 -9.01 -1.14
N ARG A 48 18.15 -8.92 -0.31
CA ARG A 48 17.07 -9.90 -0.26
C ARG A 48 15.91 -9.60 -1.23
N TYR A 49 15.62 -8.32 -1.49
CA TYR A 49 14.42 -7.89 -2.23
C TYR A 49 14.70 -6.97 -3.43
N GLY A 50 15.91 -6.45 -3.59
CA GLY A 50 16.33 -5.62 -4.70
C GLY A 50 16.69 -6.42 -5.96
N ARG A 51 15.91 -7.47 -6.26
CA ARG A 51 16.01 -8.27 -7.48
C ARG A 51 14.62 -8.37 -8.10
N GLU A 52 14.57 -8.52 -9.42
CA GLU A 52 13.30 -8.65 -10.13
C GLU A 52 12.47 -9.83 -9.57
N PRO A 53 11.13 -9.69 -9.52
CA PRO A 53 10.26 -10.75 -9.03
C PRO A 53 10.28 -11.95 -9.98
N GLY A 54 10.39 -13.16 -9.43
CA GLY A 54 10.13 -14.39 -10.19
C GLY A 54 8.64 -14.55 -10.58
N GLY A 55 8.35 -15.47 -11.51
CA GLY A 55 7.07 -15.58 -12.21
C GLY A 55 5.80 -15.61 -11.36
N ILE A 56 5.78 -16.31 -10.22
CA ILE A 56 4.59 -16.35 -9.34
C ILE A 56 4.24 -14.95 -8.82
N LYS A 57 5.25 -14.16 -8.45
CA LYS A 57 5.04 -12.80 -7.91
C LYS A 57 4.59 -11.84 -9.00
N GLN A 58 5.07 -12.01 -10.23
CA GLN A 58 4.59 -11.25 -11.39
C GLN A 58 3.11 -11.55 -11.66
N LYS A 59 2.73 -12.84 -11.66
CA LYS A 59 1.33 -13.25 -11.83
C LYS A 59 0.41 -12.61 -10.79
N GLN A 60 0.81 -12.59 -9.52
CA GLN A 60 0.00 -11.97 -8.47
C GLN A 60 -0.11 -10.46 -8.64
N LEU A 61 0.97 -9.78 -9.05
CA LEU A 61 0.97 -8.35 -9.30
C LEU A 61 0.09 -7.99 -10.50
N SER A 62 0.17 -8.74 -11.60
CA SER A 62 -0.68 -8.51 -12.78
C SER A 62 -2.15 -8.81 -12.48
N GLN A 63 -2.45 -9.86 -11.70
CA GLN A 63 -3.82 -10.16 -11.22
C GLN A 63 -4.39 -9.12 -10.26
N PHE A 64 -3.53 -8.30 -9.63
CA PHE A 64 -3.96 -7.17 -8.81
C PHE A 64 -4.17 -5.90 -9.67
N LEU A 65 -3.25 -5.62 -10.60
CA LEU A 65 -3.25 -4.37 -11.38
C LEU A 65 -4.22 -4.36 -12.56
N LEU A 66 -4.25 -5.43 -13.35
CA LEU A 66 -5.01 -5.44 -14.60
C LEU A 66 -6.53 -5.37 -14.37
N PRO A 67 -7.11 -6.09 -13.40
CA PRO A 67 -8.54 -5.94 -13.10
C PRO A 67 -8.88 -4.54 -12.58
N LEU A 68 -8.04 -3.99 -11.69
CA LEU A 68 -8.22 -2.62 -11.20
C LEU A 68 -8.27 -1.63 -12.36
N LEU A 69 -7.30 -1.70 -13.28
CA LEU A 69 -7.27 -0.82 -14.44
C LEU A 69 -8.52 -1.01 -15.31
N GLY A 70 -8.90 -2.27 -15.57
CA GLY A 70 -10.11 -2.59 -16.34
C GLY A 70 -11.40 -1.99 -15.76
N GLU A 71 -11.53 -1.94 -14.43
CA GLU A 71 -12.67 -1.29 -13.77
C GLU A 71 -12.62 0.23 -13.85
N LEU A 72 -11.44 0.82 -13.64
CA LEU A 72 -11.26 2.27 -13.76
C LEU A 72 -11.54 2.77 -15.18
N SER A 73 -11.14 2.00 -16.19
CA SER A 73 -11.34 2.35 -17.61
C SER A 73 -12.82 2.37 -18.03
N LYS A 74 -13.72 1.74 -17.27
CA LYS A 74 -15.18 1.83 -17.54
C LYS A 74 -15.77 3.20 -17.19
N THR A 75 -15.03 4.02 -16.45
CA THR A 75 -15.53 5.28 -15.88
C THR A 75 -15.18 6.50 -16.73
N THR A 76 -14.30 6.32 -17.71
CA THR A 76 -13.76 7.37 -18.56
C THR A 76 -13.19 6.80 -19.85
N ASP A 77 -13.38 7.51 -20.96
CA ASP A 77 -12.72 7.21 -22.24
C ASP A 77 -11.31 7.83 -22.32
N ALA A 78 -10.90 8.61 -21.32
CA ALA A 78 -9.60 9.24 -21.29
C ALA A 78 -8.49 8.23 -20.96
N ARG A 79 -7.29 8.49 -21.49
CA ARG A 79 -6.08 7.76 -21.10
C ARG A 79 -5.83 7.90 -19.60
N LEU A 80 -5.93 6.80 -18.86
CA LEU A 80 -5.49 6.72 -17.46
C LEU A 80 -3.96 6.69 -17.36
N GLN A 81 -3.43 7.55 -16.49
CA GLN A 81 -2.02 7.58 -16.11
C GLN A 81 -1.86 7.13 -14.66
N GLY A 82 -1.22 5.97 -14.48
CA GLY A 82 -1.00 5.37 -13.17
C GLY A 82 0.44 5.42 -12.66
N LEU A 83 0.58 5.16 -11.36
CA LEU A 83 1.85 4.79 -10.72
C LEU A 83 1.72 3.45 -10.00
N ASN A 84 2.64 2.53 -10.29
CA ASN A 84 2.90 1.35 -9.47
C ASN A 84 4.06 1.64 -8.52
N TYR A 85 3.75 1.74 -7.23
CA TYR A 85 4.69 2.07 -6.17
C TYR A 85 5.14 0.77 -5.47
N GLY A 86 6.43 0.46 -5.61
CA GLY A 86 7.10 -0.75 -5.13
C GLY A 86 7.37 -1.75 -6.24
N ARG A 87 6.95 -3.01 -6.03
CA ARG A 87 7.32 -4.15 -6.88
C ARG A 87 7.04 -3.87 -8.37
N LEU A 88 8.08 -3.96 -9.21
CA LEU A 88 7.97 -3.75 -10.64
C LEU A 88 7.20 -4.87 -11.35
N LEU A 89 6.29 -4.46 -12.23
CA LEU A 89 5.55 -5.26 -13.19
C LEU A 89 6.42 -5.54 -14.44
N ASP A 90 6.30 -6.75 -14.98
CA ASP A 90 7.02 -7.18 -16.17
C ASP A 90 6.62 -6.45 -17.46
N ALA A 91 7.52 -6.47 -18.45
CA ALA A 91 7.34 -5.79 -19.72
C ALA A 91 6.11 -6.31 -20.50
N SER A 92 5.79 -7.59 -20.41
CA SER A 92 4.61 -8.16 -21.06
C SER A 92 3.31 -7.56 -20.53
N SER A 93 3.21 -7.39 -19.22
CA SER A 93 2.01 -6.82 -18.59
C SER A 93 1.94 -5.31 -18.82
N LEU A 94 3.08 -4.60 -18.89
CA LEU A 94 3.12 -3.19 -19.31
C LEU A 94 2.62 -3.02 -20.75
N ALA A 95 3.02 -3.89 -21.67
CA ALA A 95 2.56 -3.85 -23.05
C ALA A 95 1.04 -4.05 -23.17
N ILE A 96 0.44 -4.88 -22.30
CA ILE A 96 -1.02 -5.02 -22.21
C ILE A 96 -1.69 -3.70 -21.80
N ILE A 97 -1.13 -3.01 -20.80
CA ILE A 97 -1.63 -1.71 -20.34
C ILE A 97 -1.53 -0.64 -21.44
N GLU A 98 -0.41 -0.61 -22.16
CA GLU A 98 -0.22 0.33 -23.27
C GLU A 98 -1.14 0.04 -24.46
N ALA A 99 -1.32 -1.24 -24.80
CA ALA A 99 -2.24 -1.67 -25.86
C ALA A 99 -3.71 -1.34 -25.52
N ALA A 100 -4.06 -1.28 -24.24
CA ALA A 100 -5.36 -0.79 -23.75
C ALA A 100 -5.48 0.76 -23.76
N GLY A 101 -4.47 1.49 -24.24
CA GLY A 101 -4.49 2.95 -24.34
C GLY A 101 -4.13 3.68 -23.04
N HIS A 102 -3.55 2.99 -22.05
CA HIS A 102 -3.21 3.55 -20.74
C HIS A 102 -1.70 3.71 -20.55
N SER A 103 -1.26 4.29 -19.43
CA SER A 103 0.15 4.31 -19.03
C SER A 103 0.32 3.96 -17.57
N LEU A 104 1.39 3.21 -17.27
CA LEU A 104 1.78 2.87 -15.91
C LEU A 104 3.24 3.22 -15.68
N ASN A 105 3.47 4.25 -14.88
CA ASN A 105 4.80 4.53 -14.36
C ASN A 105 5.13 3.56 -13.23
N GLN A 106 6.41 3.26 -13.04
CA GLN A 106 6.85 2.35 -11.98
C GLN A 106 7.94 3.00 -11.13
N PHE A 107 7.83 2.84 -9.82
CA PHE A 107 8.81 3.33 -8.85
C PHE A 107 9.13 2.24 -7.85
N ASP A 108 10.42 1.86 -7.74
CA ASP A 108 10.94 1.01 -6.67
C ASP A 108 12.22 1.62 -6.15
N VAL A 109 12.36 1.73 -4.83
CA VAL A 109 13.52 2.39 -4.19
C VAL A 109 14.86 1.74 -4.53
N TYR A 110 14.88 0.46 -4.93
CA TYR A 110 16.10 -0.27 -5.26
C TYR A 110 16.26 -0.57 -6.75
N LEU A 111 15.18 -0.84 -7.46
CA LEU A 111 15.20 -1.29 -8.86
C LEU A 111 14.87 -0.18 -9.87
N ALA A 112 14.03 0.78 -9.49
CA ALA A 112 13.63 1.89 -10.37
C ALA A 112 13.44 3.21 -9.57
N PRO A 113 14.51 3.78 -8.96
CA PRO A 113 14.42 4.92 -8.06
C PRO A 113 14.29 6.26 -8.81
N ARG A 114 13.33 6.37 -9.72
CA ARG A 114 13.05 7.60 -10.48
C ARG A 114 12.22 8.57 -9.64
N HIS A 115 12.90 9.35 -8.81
CA HIS A 115 12.28 10.26 -7.84
C HIS A 115 11.50 11.44 -8.47
N ASP A 116 11.74 11.76 -9.73
CA ASP A 116 10.96 12.73 -10.50
C ASP A 116 9.48 12.32 -10.61
N LEU A 117 9.20 11.01 -10.68
CA LEU A 117 7.83 10.47 -10.67
C LEU A 117 7.06 10.83 -9.40
N LEU A 118 7.75 11.03 -8.26
CA LEU A 118 7.13 11.36 -6.98
C LEU A 118 6.72 12.84 -6.85
N ARG A 119 6.93 13.62 -7.92
CA ARG A 119 6.49 15.02 -8.05
C ARG A 119 5.26 15.17 -8.94
N CYS A 120 4.80 14.08 -9.56
CA CYS A 120 3.62 14.06 -10.42
C CYS A 120 2.35 13.72 -9.64
N GLN A 121 1.20 13.83 -10.31
CA GLN A 121 -0.07 13.29 -9.85
C GLN A 121 -0.66 12.32 -10.86
N TYR A 122 -1.40 11.33 -10.37
CA TYR A 122 -1.87 10.18 -11.13
C TYR A 122 -3.38 9.99 -10.98
N ASP A 123 -3.98 9.38 -12.00
CA ASP A 123 -5.40 8.96 -12.00
C ASP A 123 -5.61 7.74 -11.11
N PHE A 124 -4.54 6.95 -10.90
CA PHE A 124 -4.49 5.94 -9.86
C PHE A 124 -3.05 5.68 -9.38
N VAL A 125 -2.93 5.29 -8.12
CA VAL A 125 -1.69 4.79 -7.52
C VAL A 125 -1.96 3.41 -6.97
N SER A 126 -0.99 2.52 -7.11
CA SER A 126 -1.09 1.13 -6.66
C SER A 126 0.10 0.73 -5.80
N CYS A 127 -0.14 -0.07 -4.77
CA CYS A 127 0.85 -0.55 -3.82
C CYS A 127 0.61 -2.03 -3.53
N PHE A 128 1.41 -2.92 -4.13
CA PHE A 128 1.28 -4.36 -3.94
C PHE A 128 2.35 -4.93 -3.01
N ARG A 129 1.97 -5.36 -1.80
CA ARG A 129 2.87 -5.96 -0.79
C ARG A 129 4.04 -5.04 -0.43
N VAL A 130 3.73 -3.78 -0.18
CA VAL A 130 4.72 -2.73 0.14
C VAL A 130 4.47 -2.12 1.50
N PHE A 131 3.20 -1.96 1.89
CA PHE A 131 2.82 -1.24 3.11
C PHE A 131 3.43 -1.86 4.36
N GLU A 132 3.56 -3.19 4.39
CA GLU A 132 4.18 -3.93 5.51
C GLU A 132 5.67 -3.63 5.70
N HIS A 133 6.34 -3.08 4.68
CA HIS A 133 7.76 -2.76 4.67
C HIS A 133 8.08 -1.31 5.06
N PHE A 134 7.07 -0.45 5.23
CA PHE A 134 7.30 0.95 5.56
C PHE A 134 7.82 1.12 6.97
N ILE A 135 9.03 1.67 7.10
CA ILE A 135 9.64 2.06 8.37
C ILE A 135 8.96 3.31 8.93
N ASN A 136 8.61 4.26 8.05
CA ASN A 136 7.88 5.48 8.38
C ASN A 136 6.58 5.56 7.55
N PRO A 137 5.57 4.73 7.86
CA PRO A 137 4.34 4.68 7.09
C PRO A 137 3.56 6.00 7.10
N GLY A 138 3.76 6.90 8.09
CA GLY A 138 3.17 8.24 8.07
C GLY A 138 3.66 9.08 6.89
N ARG A 139 4.98 9.15 6.71
CA ARG A 139 5.60 9.85 5.57
C ARG A 139 5.20 9.24 4.23
N GLU A 140 5.19 7.91 4.15
CA GLU A 140 4.81 7.19 2.92
C GLU A 140 3.33 7.41 2.59
N TRP A 141 2.47 7.44 3.60
CA TRP A 141 1.05 7.76 3.44
C TRP A 141 0.83 9.17 2.88
N GLU A 142 1.47 10.18 3.47
CA GLU A 142 1.40 11.57 2.99
C GLU A 142 1.87 11.71 1.54
N LEU A 143 2.93 10.97 1.18
CA LEU A 143 3.39 10.87 -0.20
C LEU A 143 2.28 10.28 -1.09
N LEU A 144 1.77 9.09 -0.77
CA LEU A 144 0.77 8.40 -1.58
C LEU A 144 -0.48 9.27 -1.80
N VAL A 145 -0.99 9.93 -0.76
CA VAL A 145 -2.16 10.83 -0.86
C VAL A 145 -1.89 12.05 -1.74
N ARG A 146 -0.67 12.60 -1.71
CA ARG A 146 -0.27 13.74 -2.55
C ARG A 146 -0.21 13.37 -4.03
N LEU A 147 0.18 12.13 -4.34
CA LEU A 147 0.27 11.61 -5.71
C LEU A 147 -1.09 11.43 -6.38
N LEU A 148 -2.19 11.45 -5.64
CA LEU A 148 -3.54 11.31 -6.18
C LEU A 148 -4.07 12.65 -6.72
N LYS A 149 -4.54 12.65 -7.97
CA LYS A 149 -5.41 13.71 -8.50
C LYS A 149 -6.77 13.71 -7.74
N PRO A 150 -7.56 14.79 -7.78
CA PRO A 150 -8.95 14.73 -7.33
C PRO A 150 -9.72 13.61 -8.06
N GLY A 151 -10.49 12.81 -7.33
CA GLY A 151 -11.25 11.68 -7.88
C GLY A 151 -10.44 10.39 -8.10
N ALA A 152 -9.10 10.44 -7.95
CA ALA A 152 -8.21 9.32 -8.22
C ALA A 152 -8.25 8.25 -7.13
N PHE A 153 -7.81 7.05 -7.50
CA PHE A 153 -7.82 5.87 -6.63
C PHE A 153 -6.43 5.48 -6.12
N LEU A 154 -6.37 5.06 -4.87
CA LEU A 154 -5.24 4.36 -4.27
C LEU A 154 -5.63 2.91 -4.00
N ALA A 155 -5.03 1.98 -4.73
CA ALA A 155 -5.22 0.55 -4.53
C ALA A 155 -4.04 -0.04 -3.74
N ILE A 156 -4.33 -0.71 -2.64
CA ILE A 156 -3.34 -1.31 -1.75
C ILE A 156 -3.65 -2.79 -1.62
N ASN A 157 -2.64 -3.63 -1.81
CA ASN A 157 -2.69 -5.04 -1.43
C ASN A 157 -1.72 -5.29 -0.27
N THR A 158 -2.25 -5.58 0.91
CA THR A 158 -1.43 -5.95 2.06
C THR A 158 -2.20 -6.85 3.00
N ARG A 159 -1.51 -7.73 3.70
CA ARG A 159 -2.17 -8.67 4.62
C ARG A 159 -2.58 -7.92 5.89
N LEU A 160 -3.89 -7.80 6.11
CA LEU A 160 -4.43 -7.18 7.31
C LEU A 160 -4.29 -8.08 8.54
N LEU A 161 -3.93 -7.47 9.66
CA LEU A 161 -4.05 -8.07 10.98
C LEU A 161 -5.54 -8.13 11.37
N GLN A 162 -6.08 -9.35 11.46
CA GLN A 162 -7.51 -9.59 11.69
C GLN A 162 -7.88 -9.56 13.18
N ARG A 163 -7.10 -10.27 14.01
CA ARG A 163 -7.31 -10.36 15.47
C ARG A 163 -5.99 -10.47 16.20
N GLU A 164 -5.95 -9.90 17.39
CA GLU A 164 -4.76 -9.81 18.25
C GLU A 164 -4.29 -11.16 18.78
N ASP A 165 -5.25 -12.02 19.16
CA ASP A 165 -5.05 -13.38 19.66
C ASP A 165 -4.25 -14.26 18.69
N ASN A 166 -4.29 -13.94 17.40
CA ASN A 166 -3.56 -14.64 16.35
C ASN A 166 -2.17 -14.08 16.07
N PHE A 167 -1.79 -12.90 16.58
CA PHE A 167 -0.52 -12.26 16.22
C PHE A 167 0.69 -13.16 16.56
N ALA A 168 0.68 -13.82 17.71
CA ALA A 168 1.72 -14.74 18.14
C ALA A 168 1.97 -15.88 17.12
N LYS A 169 0.90 -16.41 16.52
CA LYS A 169 0.96 -17.52 15.54
C LYS A 169 1.02 -17.03 14.08
N TRP A 170 0.80 -15.74 13.84
CA TRP A 170 0.74 -15.19 12.49
C TRP A 170 2.11 -15.22 11.81
N HIS A 171 2.28 -16.09 10.81
CA HIS A 171 3.56 -16.27 10.13
C HIS A 171 4.02 -15.04 9.33
N HIS A 172 3.09 -14.15 8.95
CA HIS A 172 3.43 -12.94 8.18
C HIS A 172 4.41 -12.02 8.92
N LYS A 173 4.34 -11.95 10.26
CA LYS A 173 5.29 -11.17 11.06
C LYS A 173 6.70 -11.78 11.07
N ASN A 174 6.87 -13.07 10.74
CA ASN A 174 8.18 -13.72 10.86
C ASN A 174 9.17 -13.24 9.79
N ASN A 175 8.69 -12.57 8.73
CA ASN A 175 9.56 -11.88 7.80
C ASN A 175 10.12 -10.61 8.47
N LEU A 176 11.43 -10.57 8.71
CA LEU A 176 12.11 -9.44 9.34
C LEU A 176 12.04 -8.14 8.52
N ALA A 177 11.75 -8.21 7.23
CA ALA A 177 11.50 -7.03 6.41
C ALA A 177 10.11 -6.43 6.63
N HIS A 178 9.19 -7.13 7.30
CA HIS A 178 7.89 -6.59 7.68
C HIS A 178 8.02 -5.94 9.04
N VAL A 179 7.70 -4.66 9.10
CA VAL A 179 7.89 -3.79 10.28
C VAL A 179 6.64 -3.01 10.65
N SER A 180 5.67 -2.91 9.74
CA SER A 180 4.37 -2.24 9.95
C SER A 180 3.24 -3.22 9.64
N PHE A 181 2.28 -3.38 10.55
CA PHE A 181 1.20 -4.36 10.43
C PHE A 181 -0.14 -3.67 10.64
N CYS A 182 -0.79 -3.35 9.51
CA CYS A 182 -2.06 -2.63 9.50
C CYS A 182 -3.22 -3.57 9.79
N SER A 183 -4.24 -3.05 10.47
CA SER A 183 -5.57 -3.67 10.59
C SER A 183 -6.58 -2.90 9.74
N ARG A 184 -7.85 -3.33 9.74
CA ARG A 184 -8.94 -2.54 9.16
C ARG A 184 -9.03 -1.16 9.82
N ALA A 185 -8.97 -1.12 11.15
CA ALA A 185 -8.98 0.12 11.92
C ALA A 185 -7.84 1.08 11.56
N THR A 186 -6.67 0.55 11.19
CA THR A 186 -5.57 1.38 10.68
C THR A 186 -5.93 2.08 9.37
N PHE A 187 -6.54 1.38 8.42
CA PHE A 187 -6.94 1.98 7.15
C PHE A 187 -8.17 2.88 7.29
N GLU A 188 -9.11 2.58 8.19
CA GLU A 188 -10.21 3.47 8.55
C GLU A 188 -9.68 4.79 9.12
N TYR A 189 -8.71 4.74 10.03
CA TYR A 189 -8.03 5.93 10.55
C TYR A 189 -7.38 6.74 9.42
N LEU A 190 -6.65 6.08 8.51
CA LEU A 190 -5.96 6.75 7.42
C LEU A 190 -6.92 7.42 6.44
N ALA A 191 -8.01 6.72 6.08
CA ALA A 191 -9.05 7.25 5.22
C ALA A 191 -9.71 8.49 5.84
N ALA A 192 -10.12 8.41 7.11
CA ALA A 192 -10.73 9.53 7.82
C ALA A 192 -9.77 10.73 7.94
N ALA A 193 -8.51 10.48 8.31
CA ALA A 193 -7.51 11.53 8.47
C ALA A 193 -7.13 12.23 7.16
N SER A 194 -7.37 11.59 6.01
CA SER A 194 -7.03 12.10 4.67
C SER A 194 -8.25 12.43 3.81
N GLY A 195 -9.47 12.33 4.35
CA GLY A 195 -10.71 12.58 3.61
C GLY A 195 -10.90 11.66 2.40
N LEU A 196 -10.46 10.40 2.50
CA LEU A 196 -10.61 9.42 1.42
C LEU A 196 -11.84 8.52 1.67
N GLY A 197 -12.55 8.17 0.61
CA GLY A 197 -13.47 7.02 0.64
C GLY A 197 -12.67 5.73 0.80
N LEU A 198 -13.23 4.72 1.47
CA LEU A 198 -12.56 3.46 1.79
C LEU A 198 -13.46 2.25 1.48
N LEU A 199 -12.92 1.28 0.76
CA LEU A 199 -13.49 -0.03 0.51
C LEU A 199 -12.48 -1.13 0.85
N PHE A 200 -12.96 -2.16 1.56
CA PHE A 200 -12.23 -3.42 1.70
C PHE A 200 -12.86 -4.46 0.77
N ALA A 201 -12.08 -4.98 -0.16
CA ALA A 201 -12.52 -5.99 -1.12
C ALA A 201 -11.82 -7.34 -0.86
N GLY A 202 -12.18 -8.36 -1.63
CA GLY A 202 -11.56 -9.68 -1.58
C GLY A 202 -10.05 -9.64 -1.88
N ASN A 203 -9.36 -10.75 -1.57
CA ASN A 203 -7.93 -10.94 -1.88
C ASN A 203 -6.97 -9.91 -1.26
N ASP A 204 -7.27 -9.44 -0.03
CA ASP A 204 -6.46 -8.45 0.69
C ASP A 204 -6.38 -7.09 -0.05
N LEU A 205 -7.35 -6.77 -0.93
CA LEU A 205 -7.46 -5.48 -1.61
C LEU A 205 -8.14 -4.43 -0.72
N ILE A 206 -7.48 -3.28 -0.58
CA ILE A 206 -8.01 -2.07 0.02
C ILE A 206 -8.01 -1.01 -1.08
N LEU A 207 -9.18 -0.45 -1.37
CA LEU A 207 -9.32 0.63 -2.34
C LEU A 207 -9.70 1.90 -1.60
N MET A 208 -9.00 2.98 -1.89
CA MET A 208 -9.35 4.31 -1.39
C MET A 208 -9.50 5.30 -2.52
N GLN A 209 -10.39 6.28 -2.35
CA GLN A 209 -10.65 7.29 -3.37
C GLN A 209 -10.54 8.68 -2.79
N LYS A 210 -9.79 9.55 -3.48
CA LYS A 210 -9.71 10.98 -3.15
C LYS A 210 -10.95 11.68 -3.67
N ALA A 211 -11.53 12.57 -2.87
CA ALA A 211 -12.68 13.36 -3.31
C ALA A 211 -12.40 14.10 -4.63
N SER A 212 -13.39 14.15 -5.51
CA SER A 212 -13.32 14.82 -6.83
C SER A 212 -13.25 16.35 -6.74
N GLY A 213 -13.59 16.94 -5.58
CA GLY A 213 -13.67 18.39 -5.41
C GLY A 213 -14.89 19.05 -6.06
N SER A 214 -15.66 18.30 -6.85
CA SER A 214 -16.99 18.64 -7.35
C SER A 214 -18.00 17.63 -6.79
N ASP A 215 -19.14 18.09 -6.28
CA ASP A 215 -20.22 17.31 -5.64
C ASP A 215 -20.96 16.37 -6.60
N ILE A 216 -20.24 15.50 -7.30
CA ILE A 216 -20.77 14.36 -8.03
C ILE A 216 -19.99 13.14 -7.56
N THR A 217 -20.43 12.57 -6.43
CA THR A 217 -20.02 11.25 -5.94
C THR A 217 -20.30 10.23 -7.04
N ARG A 218 -19.26 9.86 -7.80
CA ARG A 218 -19.29 8.63 -8.60
C ARG A 218 -18.90 7.49 -7.67
N ASP A 219 -19.91 6.85 -7.08
CA ASP A 219 -19.76 5.65 -6.26
C ASP A 219 -19.29 4.47 -7.13
N LEU A 220 -17.97 4.32 -7.28
CA LEU A 220 -17.38 3.03 -7.68
C LEU A 220 -17.23 2.09 -6.48
N VAL A 221 -17.26 2.62 -5.26
CA VAL A 221 -17.12 1.85 -4.02
C VAL A 221 -18.25 0.82 -3.88
N SER A 222 -19.45 1.10 -4.40
CA SER A 222 -20.59 0.18 -4.37
C SER A 222 -20.46 -0.98 -5.37
N HIS A 223 -19.77 -0.81 -6.50
CA HIS A 223 -19.70 -1.81 -7.58
C HIS A 223 -18.55 -2.82 -7.44
N LEU A 224 -17.57 -2.55 -6.57
CA LEU A 224 -16.41 -3.42 -6.33
C LEU A 224 -16.52 -4.26 -5.04
N ALA A 225 -17.67 -4.18 -4.36
CA ALA A 225 -17.93 -4.86 -3.09
C ALA A 225 -18.59 -6.25 -3.24
N ASP A 226 -19.06 -6.60 -4.44
CA ASP A 226 -19.65 -7.89 -4.81
C ASP A 226 -18.62 -8.83 -5.47
#